data_AF-A0A821H953-F1
#
_entry.id   AF-A0A821H953-F1
#
_cell.length_a   1.000
_cell.length_b   1.000
_cell.length_c   1.000
_cell.angle_alpha   90.00
_cell.angle_beta   90.00
_cell.angle_gamma   90.00
#
_symmetry.space_group_name_H-M   'P 1'
#
loop_
_entity.id
_entity.type
_entity.pdbx_description
1 polymer ?
#
loop_
_entity_poly.entity_id
_entity_poly.type
_entity_poly.pdbx_seq_one_letter_code
_entity_poly.pdbx_strand_id
1 'polypeptide(L)'
;MERQSTTFILMKILRDLNFNTNIEAREQRFSFVQDRFQRSNTAIERCIKASTADLTELITNFSGIYSSIEQSKNRVENVRKSLRECKNLLLLKRQDIRKLWLSTLEQNTLDRMYSNVNELKYVPSRLQFYLSKRLYIHASLLLLKAKEYQELRLISALSHIDLQIKEERLTLEDQLRFELIYQLFDKSSRDVLGNKNLSTALSKNDQSSLSHVRENRLLRKQLDHEFEEGK
;
A
#
# COMPACT_ATOMS: atom_id res chain seq x y z
N MET A 1 46.48 -3.03 -73.06
CA MET A 1 47.24 -2.68 -74.29
C MET A 1 48.19 -1.48 -74.09
N GLU A 2 48.69 -1.19 -72.89
CA GLU A 2 49.50 0.03 -72.67
C GLU A 2 51.02 -0.18 -72.66
N ARG A 3 51.48 -1.41 -72.38
CA ARG A 3 52.92 -1.71 -72.24
C ARG A 3 53.72 -1.53 -73.53
N GLN A 4 53.12 -1.73 -74.71
CA GLN A 4 53.79 -1.55 -76.00
C GLN A 4 53.97 -0.07 -76.37
N SER A 5 53.10 0.82 -75.88
CA SER A 5 53.18 2.26 -76.19
C SER A 5 54.29 2.94 -75.39
N THR A 6 54.44 2.61 -74.11
CA THR A 6 55.52 3.14 -73.26
C THR A 6 56.89 2.63 -73.68
N THR A 7 57.02 1.34 -74.02
CA THR A 7 58.29 0.80 -74.53
C THR A 7 58.61 1.35 -75.92
N PHE A 8 57.62 1.57 -76.79
CA PHE A 8 57.82 2.23 -78.08
C PHE A 8 58.31 3.68 -77.95
N ILE A 9 57.74 4.45 -77.02
CA ILE A 9 58.19 5.82 -76.72
C ILE A 9 59.60 5.79 -76.13
N LEU A 10 59.89 4.87 -75.20
CA LEU A 10 61.24 4.71 -74.63
C LEU A 10 62.26 4.29 -75.68
N MET A 11 61.92 3.36 -76.58
CA MET A 11 62.76 2.92 -77.70
C MET A 11 63.03 4.05 -78.69
N LYS A 12 62.02 4.87 -78.99
CA LYS A 12 62.15 6.06 -79.86
C LYS A 12 63.06 7.10 -79.23
N ILE A 13 62.96 7.31 -77.91
CA ILE A 13 63.83 8.21 -77.15
C ILE A 13 65.28 7.68 -77.12
N LEU A 14 65.46 6.37 -76.90
CA LEU A 14 66.79 5.74 -76.84
C LEU A 14 67.47 5.72 -78.21
N ARG A 15 66.71 5.53 -79.29
CA ARG A 15 67.18 5.64 -80.68
C ARG A 15 67.58 7.07 -81.04
N ASP A 16 66.77 8.06 -80.67
CA ASP A 16 67.07 9.48 -80.91
C ASP A 16 68.25 9.99 -80.06
N LEU A 17 68.46 9.47 -78.84
CA LEU A 17 69.61 9.80 -77.99
C LEU A 17 70.93 9.21 -78.50
N ASN A 18 70.88 8.07 -79.19
CA ASN A 18 72.07 7.36 -79.68
C ASN A 18 72.56 7.89 -81.04
N PHE A 19 71.67 8.49 -81.85
CA PHE A 19 72.01 9.00 -83.18
C PHE A 19 72.33 10.50 -83.24
N ASN A 20 72.06 11.26 -82.18
CA ASN A 20 72.15 12.72 -82.20
C ASN A 20 73.37 13.20 -81.40
N THR A 21 74.39 13.69 -82.10
CA THR A 21 75.65 14.23 -81.51
C THR A 21 75.51 15.66 -80.97
N ASN A 22 74.31 16.24 -81.03
CA ASN A 22 74.05 17.61 -80.63
C ASN A 22 73.63 17.71 -79.15
N ILE A 23 74.59 18.10 -78.30
CA ILE A 23 74.48 18.13 -76.83
C ILE A 23 73.32 19.02 -76.36
N GLU A 24 73.08 20.13 -77.05
CA GLU A 24 72.07 21.14 -76.71
C GLU A 24 70.63 20.62 -76.89
N ALA A 25 70.37 19.86 -77.97
CA ALA A 25 69.07 19.24 -78.21
C ALA A 25 68.77 18.12 -77.20
N ARG A 26 69.81 17.46 -76.68
CA ARG A 26 69.71 16.45 -75.62
C ARG A 26 69.38 17.08 -74.28
N GLU A 27 70.03 18.18 -73.91
CA GLU A 27 69.71 18.92 -72.69
C GLU A 27 68.28 19.46 -72.72
N GLN A 28 67.83 20.03 -73.84
CA GLN A 28 66.45 20.51 -73.97
C GLN A 28 65.41 19.37 -73.82
N ARG A 29 65.66 18.20 -74.43
CA ARG A 29 64.75 17.05 -74.26
C ARG A 29 64.82 16.46 -72.85
N PHE A 30 65.99 16.44 -72.22
CA PHE A 30 66.15 16.00 -70.85
C PHE A 30 65.38 16.92 -69.89
N SER A 31 65.53 18.24 -70.05
CA SER A 31 64.76 19.24 -69.30
C SER A 31 63.26 19.08 -69.51
N PHE A 32 62.79 18.85 -70.74
CA PHE A 32 61.37 18.63 -71.02
C PHE A 32 60.80 17.37 -70.33
N VAL A 33 61.56 16.27 -70.35
CA VAL A 33 61.15 15.03 -69.67
C VAL A 33 61.19 15.21 -68.15
N GLN A 34 62.20 15.88 -67.62
CA GLN A 34 62.33 16.18 -66.20
C GLN A 34 61.16 17.06 -65.72
N ASP A 35 60.81 18.10 -66.47
CA ASP A 35 59.64 18.93 -66.22
C ASP A 35 58.36 18.12 -66.19
N ARG A 36 58.16 17.24 -67.18
CA ARG A 36 56.95 16.41 -67.28
C ARG A 36 56.88 15.40 -66.15
N PHE A 37 58.02 14.82 -65.76
CA PHE A 37 58.12 13.91 -64.64
C PHE A 37 57.83 14.63 -63.32
N GLN A 38 58.40 15.81 -63.09
CA GLN A 38 58.11 16.63 -61.90
C GLN A 38 56.64 17.06 -61.85
N ARG A 39 56.04 17.45 -62.97
CA ARG A 39 54.60 17.77 -63.05
C ARG A 39 53.74 16.56 -62.71
N SER A 40 54.09 15.39 -63.24
CA SER A 40 53.38 14.14 -62.90
C SER A 40 53.55 13.77 -61.43
N ASN A 41 54.77 13.88 -60.89
CA ASN A 41 55.05 13.51 -59.51
C ASN A 41 54.35 14.44 -58.52
N THR A 42 54.36 15.74 -58.78
CA THR A 42 53.62 16.73 -57.98
C THR A 42 52.10 16.54 -58.09
N ALA A 43 51.58 16.14 -59.25
CA ALA A 43 50.16 15.80 -59.40
C ALA A 43 49.79 14.56 -58.57
N ILE A 44 50.61 13.50 -58.61
CA ILE A 44 50.42 12.29 -57.82
C ILE A 44 50.51 12.60 -56.32
N GLU A 45 51.50 13.37 -55.88
CA GLU A 45 51.63 13.77 -54.47
C GLU A 45 50.42 14.57 -53.97
N ARG A 46 49.85 15.46 -54.80
CA ARG A 46 48.63 16.18 -54.45
C ARG A 46 47.44 15.23 -54.30
N CYS A 47 47.26 14.29 -55.23
CA CYS A 47 46.19 13.29 -55.13
C CYS A 47 46.35 12.39 -53.90
N ILE A 48 47.58 11.97 -53.58
CA ILE A 48 47.85 11.18 -52.38
C ILE A 48 47.51 11.98 -51.13
N LYS A 49 47.98 13.23 -51.02
CA LYS A 49 47.69 14.09 -49.87
C LYS A 49 46.19 14.32 -49.67
N ALA A 50 45.46 14.59 -50.75
CA ALA A 50 44.00 14.74 -50.70
C ALA A 50 43.33 13.45 -50.23
N SER A 51 43.66 12.30 -50.83
CA SER A 51 43.09 11.01 -50.43
C SER A 51 43.43 10.65 -48.98
N THR A 52 44.64 10.95 -48.49
CA THR A 52 44.98 10.72 -47.09
C THR A 52 44.22 11.64 -46.14
N ALA A 53 43.98 12.89 -46.54
CA ALA A 53 43.19 13.84 -45.76
C ALA A 53 41.73 13.36 -45.64
N ASP A 54 41.12 12.95 -46.75
CA ASP A 54 39.75 12.41 -46.79
C ASP A 54 39.65 11.14 -45.93
N LEU A 55 40.65 10.25 -45.99
CA LEU A 55 40.68 9.05 -45.15
C LEU A 55 40.81 9.39 -43.66
N THR A 56 41.63 10.38 -43.29
CA THR A 56 41.73 10.81 -41.89
C THR A 56 40.42 11.43 -41.41
N GLU A 57 39.76 12.25 -42.22
CA GLU A 57 38.46 12.82 -41.89
C GLU A 57 37.41 11.71 -41.71
N LEU A 58 37.34 10.77 -42.65
CA LEU A 58 36.47 9.61 -42.57
C LEU A 58 36.69 8.81 -41.27
N ILE A 59 37.94 8.53 -40.90
CA ILE A 59 38.28 7.81 -39.66
C ILE A 59 37.84 8.60 -38.43
N THR A 60 38.07 9.92 -38.39
CA THR A 60 37.63 10.75 -37.26
C THR A 60 36.12 10.79 -37.12
N ASN A 61 35.39 10.91 -38.24
CA ASN A 61 33.93 10.87 -38.26
C ASN A 61 33.39 9.51 -37.82
N PHE A 62 33.97 8.41 -38.31
CA PHE A 62 33.59 7.06 -37.85
C PHE A 62 33.90 6.84 -36.37
N SER A 63 35.04 7.33 -35.87
CA SER A 63 35.37 7.26 -34.45
C SER A 63 34.36 8.04 -33.59
N GLY A 64 33.96 9.24 -34.05
CA GLY A 64 32.92 10.05 -33.40
C GLY A 64 31.56 9.34 -33.38
N ILE A 65 31.15 8.76 -34.51
CA ILE A 65 29.91 7.97 -34.62
C ILE A 65 29.97 6.75 -33.70
N TYR A 66 31.08 6.01 -33.70
CA TYR A 66 31.26 4.84 -32.85
C TYR A 66 31.18 5.20 -31.37
N SER A 67 31.86 6.28 -30.94
CA SER A 67 31.77 6.77 -29.57
C SER A 67 30.34 7.20 -29.20
N SER A 68 29.62 7.86 -30.10
CA SER A 68 28.23 8.26 -29.88
C SER A 68 27.31 7.05 -29.72
N ILE A 69 27.49 6.02 -30.55
CA ILE A 69 26.76 4.74 -30.45
C ILE A 69 27.07 4.05 -29.12
N GLU A 70 28.33 3.99 -28.72
CA GLU A 70 28.72 3.34 -27.46
C GLU A 70 28.19 4.10 -26.24
N GLN A 71 28.22 5.44 -26.26
CA GLN A 71 27.59 6.26 -25.22
C GLN A 71 26.07 6.05 -25.16
N SER A 72 25.40 5.97 -26.32
CA SER A 72 23.96 5.70 -26.39
C SER A 72 23.63 4.32 -25.81
N LYS A 73 24.41 3.30 -26.16
CA LYS A 73 24.26 1.94 -25.63
C LYS A 73 24.45 1.91 -24.10
N ASN A 74 25.49 2.57 -23.59
CA ASN A 74 25.74 2.68 -22.15
C ASN A 74 24.61 3.43 -21.43
N ARG A 75 24.08 4.51 -22.02
CA ARG A 75 22.91 5.22 -21.48
C ARG A 75 21.68 4.32 -21.40
N VAL A 76 21.38 3.57 -22.46
CA VAL A 76 20.26 2.60 -22.47
C VAL A 76 20.46 1.52 -21.41
N GLU A 77 21.67 1.01 -21.25
CA GLU A 77 21.96 0.00 -20.22
C GLU A 77 21.77 0.57 -18.80
N ASN A 78 22.24 1.78 -18.54
CA ASN A 78 22.06 2.45 -17.25
C ASN A 78 20.57 2.69 -16.95
N VAL A 79 19.81 3.22 -17.92
CA VAL A 79 18.36 3.42 -17.76
C VAL A 79 17.65 2.08 -17.49
N ARG A 80 18.03 1.00 -18.17
CA ARG A 80 17.49 -0.35 -17.91
C ARG A 80 17.81 -0.83 -16.50
N LYS A 81 19.01 -0.59 -15.98
CA LYS A 81 19.41 -0.93 -14.61
C LYS A 81 18.59 -0.13 -13.59
N SER A 82 18.52 1.19 -13.73
CA SER A 82 17.73 2.05 -12.84
C SER A 82 16.24 1.69 -12.85
N LEU A 83 15.67 1.37 -14.02
CA LEU A 83 14.27 0.95 -14.09
C LEU A 83 14.04 -0.41 -13.39
N ARG A 84 15.00 -1.33 -13.47
CA ARG A 84 14.94 -2.61 -12.77
C ARG A 84 15.01 -2.41 -11.25
N GLU A 85 15.88 -1.51 -10.79
CA GLU A 85 15.96 -1.13 -9.37
C GLU A 85 14.65 -0.49 -8.89
N CYS A 86 14.10 0.46 -9.65
CA CYS A 86 12.80 1.06 -9.36
C CYS A 86 11.68 0.01 -9.30
N LYS A 87 11.66 -0.94 -10.24
CA LYS A 87 10.70 -2.06 -10.22
C LYS A 87 10.82 -2.86 -8.93
N ASN A 88 12.04 -3.20 -8.51
CA ASN A 88 12.27 -3.97 -7.29
C ASN A 88 11.84 -3.18 -6.04
N LEU A 89 12.17 -1.88 -5.98
CA LEU A 89 11.76 -1.00 -4.89
C LEU A 89 10.23 -0.90 -4.81
N LEU A 90 9.54 -0.74 -5.94
CA LEU A 90 8.08 -0.71 -5.99
C LEU A 90 7.47 -2.03 -5.52
N LEU A 91 8.07 -3.17 -5.89
CA LEU A 91 7.61 -4.49 -5.42
C LEU A 91 7.76 -4.63 -3.92
N LEU A 92 8.89 -4.20 -3.35
CA LEU A 92 9.12 -4.21 -1.91
C LEU A 92 8.11 -3.30 -1.19
N LYS A 93 7.92 -2.06 -1.67
CA LYS A 93 6.93 -1.13 -1.10
C LYS A 93 5.52 -1.69 -1.15
N ARG A 94 5.14 -2.37 -2.23
CA ARG A 94 3.85 -3.06 -2.32
C ARG A 94 3.70 -4.16 -1.28
N GLN A 95 4.77 -4.93 -1.03
CA GLN A 95 4.77 -5.97 0.01
C GLN A 95 4.66 -5.36 1.41
N ASP A 96 5.36 -4.27 1.68
CA ASP A 96 5.30 -3.54 2.95
C ASP A 96 3.87 -3.05 3.23
N ILE A 97 3.23 -2.41 2.23
CA ILE A 97 1.84 -1.93 2.36
C ILE A 97 0.89 -3.10 2.61
N ARG A 98 1.07 -4.22 1.92
CA ARG A 98 0.24 -5.42 2.13
C ARG A 98 0.41 -5.98 3.54
N LYS A 99 1.64 -6.03 4.05
CA LYS A 99 1.95 -6.48 5.41
C LYS A 99 1.32 -5.54 6.45
N LEU A 100 1.44 -4.23 6.24
CA LEU A 100 0.85 -3.23 7.13
C LEU A 100 -0.68 -3.34 7.11
N TRP A 101 -1.29 -3.51 5.95
CA TRP A 101 -2.74 -3.68 5.82
C TRP A 101 -3.25 -4.93 6.56
N LEU A 102 -2.56 -6.06 6.44
CA LEU A 102 -2.88 -7.27 7.22
C LEU A 102 -2.74 -7.01 8.73
N SER A 103 -1.66 -6.36 9.15
CA SER A 103 -1.47 -6.01 10.56
C SER A 103 -2.55 -5.07 11.08
N THR A 104 -2.99 -4.09 10.28
CA THR A 104 -4.11 -3.22 10.63
C THR A 104 -5.42 -3.99 10.70
N LEU A 105 -5.66 -4.97 9.82
CA LEU A 105 -6.84 -5.83 9.90
C LEU A 105 -6.84 -6.62 11.22
N GLU A 106 -5.71 -7.25 11.56
CA GLU A 106 -5.53 -8.00 12.81
C GLU A 106 -5.73 -7.09 14.03
N GLN A 107 -5.11 -5.91 14.05
CA GLN A 107 -5.27 -4.92 15.13
C GLN A 107 -6.73 -4.51 15.31
N ASN A 108 -7.46 -4.21 14.24
CA ASN A 108 -8.89 -3.88 14.33
C ASN A 108 -9.71 -5.03 14.90
N THR A 109 -9.38 -6.28 14.56
CA THR A 109 -10.07 -7.44 15.16
C THR A 109 -9.76 -7.57 16.64
N LEU A 110 -8.51 -7.34 17.05
CA LEU A 110 -8.11 -7.33 18.45
C LEU A 110 -8.80 -6.20 19.24
N ASP A 111 -8.90 -5.01 18.67
CA ASP A 111 -9.58 -3.87 19.28
C ASP A 111 -11.08 -4.15 19.48
N ARG A 112 -11.74 -4.75 18.48
CA ARG A 112 -13.14 -5.19 18.62
C ARG A 112 -13.30 -6.24 19.72
N MET A 113 -12.42 -7.23 19.76
CA MET A 113 -12.45 -8.24 20.82
C MET A 113 -12.21 -7.62 22.20
N TYR A 114 -11.28 -6.67 22.31
CA TYR A 114 -11.01 -5.95 23.55
C TYR A 114 -12.22 -5.12 23.99
N SER A 115 -12.87 -4.40 23.07
CA SER A 115 -14.10 -3.65 23.36
C SER A 115 -15.20 -4.56 23.90
N ASN A 116 -15.44 -5.69 23.23
CA ASN A 116 -16.44 -6.68 23.64
C ASN A 116 -16.14 -7.26 25.04
N VAL A 117 -14.86 -7.55 25.33
CA VAL A 117 -14.44 -8.01 26.67
C VAL A 117 -14.64 -6.92 27.72
N ASN A 118 -14.32 -5.67 27.39
CA ASN A 118 -14.49 -4.54 28.30
C ASN A 118 -15.97 -4.30 28.62
N GLU A 119 -16.85 -4.36 27.62
CA GLU A 119 -18.30 -4.28 27.83
C GLU A 119 -18.80 -5.40 28.76
N LEU A 120 -18.39 -6.65 28.50
CA LEU A 120 -18.81 -7.78 29.32
C LEU A 120 -18.32 -7.68 30.77
N LYS A 121 -17.16 -7.08 31.02
CA LYS A 121 -16.65 -6.84 32.38
C LYS A 121 -17.58 -5.95 33.21
N TYR A 122 -18.28 -4.98 32.60
CA TYR A 122 -19.19 -4.08 33.31
C TYR A 122 -20.62 -4.61 33.42
N VAL A 123 -20.97 -5.67 32.70
CA VAL A 123 -22.33 -6.27 32.71
C VAL A 123 -22.76 -6.70 34.13
N PRO A 124 -21.96 -7.43 34.93
CA PRO A 124 -22.38 -7.86 36.27
C PRO A 124 -22.68 -6.68 37.22
N SER A 125 -21.83 -5.66 37.24
CA SER A 125 -22.05 -4.47 38.07
C SER A 125 -23.31 -3.69 37.67
N ARG A 126 -23.57 -3.57 36.36
CA ARG A 126 -24.80 -2.94 35.86
C ARG A 126 -26.05 -3.76 36.19
N LEU A 127 -25.95 -5.09 36.12
CA LEU A 127 -27.05 -5.99 36.46
C LEU A 127 -27.41 -5.86 37.95
N GLN A 128 -26.41 -5.82 38.84
CA GLN A 128 -26.61 -5.58 40.27
C GLN A 128 -27.30 -4.23 40.54
N PHE A 129 -26.93 -3.18 39.80
CA PHE A 129 -27.61 -1.88 39.89
C PHE A 129 -29.07 -1.94 39.46
N TYR A 130 -29.39 -2.59 38.33
CA TYR A 130 -30.78 -2.74 37.89
C TYR A 130 -31.61 -3.61 38.82
N LEU A 131 -31.00 -4.63 39.43
CA LEU A 131 -31.62 -5.48 40.44
C LEU A 131 -31.98 -4.66 41.69
N SER A 132 -31.07 -3.81 42.17
CA SER A 132 -31.32 -2.92 43.32
C SER A 132 -32.47 -1.94 43.09
N LYS A 133 -32.69 -1.52 41.84
CA LYS A 133 -33.77 -0.60 41.44
C LYS A 133 -35.06 -1.28 41.00
N ARG A 134 -35.16 -2.62 41.06
CA ARG A 134 -36.31 -3.43 40.58
C ARG A 134 -36.65 -3.19 39.10
N LEU A 135 -35.64 -2.85 38.28
CA LEU A 135 -35.77 -2.63 36.84
C LEU A 135 -35.49 -3.94 36.08
N TYR A 136 -36.37 -4.92 36.25
CA TYR A 136 -36.16 -6.30 35.76
C TYR A 136 -36.15 -6.42 34.23
N ILE A 137 -36.83 -5.51 33.51
CA ILE A 137 -36.89 -5.52 32.04
C ILE A 137 -35.55 -5.06 31.44
N HIS A 138 -34.98 -3.97 31.96
CA HIS A 138 -33.67 -3.48 31.53
C HIS A 138 -32.56 -4.48 31.89
N ALA A 139 -32.68 -5.16 33.03
CA ALA A 139 -31.76 -6.23 33.43
C ALA A 139 -31.84 -7.45 32.51
N SER A 140 -33.04 -7.90 32.13
CA SER A 140 -33.20 -9.04 31.20
C SER A 140 -32.74 -8.71 29.78
N LEU A 141 -32.91 -7.47 29.34
CA LEU A 141 -32.43 -6.99 28.04
C LEU A 141 -30.90 -6.88 28.02
N LEU A 142 -30.29 -6.38 29.10
CA LEU A 142 -28.82 -6.36 29.26
C LEU A 142 -28.24 -7.78 29.23
N LEU A 143 -28.91 -8.73 29.87
CA LEU A 143 -28.51 -10.14 29.87
C LEU A 143 -28.65 -10.78 28.47
N LEU A 144 -29.68 -10.39 27.71
CA LEU A 144 -29.85 -10.83 26.32
C LEU A 144 -28.72 -10.32 25.43
N LYS A 145 -28.36 -9.03 25.53
CA LYS A 145 -27.18 -8.47 24.84
C LYS A 145 -25.90 -9.20 25.25
N ALA A 146 -25.72 -9.48 26.54
CA ALA A 146 -24.58 -10.26 27.04
C ALA A 146 -24.53 -11.70 26.50
N LYS A 147 -25.66 -12.25 26.05
CA LYS A 147 -25.73 -13.57 25.42
C LYS A 147 -25.27 -13.55 23.95
N GLU A 148 -25.34 -12.42 23.25
CA GLU A 148 -24.87 -12.31 21.87
C GLU A 148 -23.33 -12.45 21.77
N TYR A 149 -22.59 -12.04 22.80
CA TYR A 149 -21.13 -12.20 22.91
C TYR A 149 -20.67 -13.64 23.27
N GLN A 150 -21.49 -14.65 22.99
CA GLN A 150 -21.25 -16.04 23.38
C GLN A 150 -19.97 -16.64 22.76
N GLU A 151 -19.53 -16.13 21.61
CA GLU A 151 -18.28 -16.56 20.95
C GLU A 151 -17.01 -16.21 21.75
N LEU A 152 -17.03 -15.13 22.54
CA LEU A 152 -15.92 -14.74 23.42
C LEU A 152 -15.86 -15.59 24.70
N ARG A 153 -16.92 -16.34 25.05
CA ARG A 153 -17.01 -17.16 26.27
C ARG A 153 -16.15 -18.42 26.24
N LEU A 154 -15.64 -18.81 25.07
CA LEU A 154 -14.73 -19.94 24.91
C LEU A 154 -13.32 -19.65 25.47
N ILE A 155 -13.03 -18.38 25.76
CA ILE A 155 -11.77 -17.95 26.37
C ILE A 155 -11.83 -18.28 27.87
N SER A 156 -10.94 -19.17 28.33
CA SER A 156 -10.88 -19.65 29.72
C SER A 156 -10.77 -18.53 30.77
N ALA A 157 -10.12 -17.41 30.41
CA ALA A 157 -9.99 -16.23 31.27
C ALA A 157 -11.32 -15.52 31.58
N LEU A 158 -12.36 -15.73 30.76
CA LEU A 158 -13.68 -15.12 30.92
C LEU A 158 -14.67 -16.03 31.66
N SER A 159 -14.25 -17.24 32.01
CA SER A 159 -15.09 -18.24 32.69
C SER A 159 -15.62 -17.76 34.05
N HIS A 160 -14.84 -17.00 34.81
CA HIS A 160 -15.26 -16.43 36.09
C HIS A 160 -16.41 -15.41 35.92
N ILE A 161 -16.31 -14.53 34.92
CA ILE A 161 -17.35 -13.53 34.62
C ILE A 161 -18.61 -14.23 34.09
N ASP A 162 -18.46 -15.29 33.29
CA ASP A 162 -19.60 -16.10 32.82
C ASP A 162 -20.31 -16.82 33.99
N LEU A 163 -19.55 -17.35 34.95
CA LEU A 163 -20.11 -17.93 36.17
C LEU A 163 -20.88 -16.88 36.97
N GLN A 164 -20.29 -15.70 37.18
CA GLN A 164 -20.93 -14.59 37.89
C GLN A 164 -22.22 -14.11 37.19
N ILE A 165 -22.22 -14.01 35.85
CA ILE A 165 -23.44 -13.66 35.08
C ILE A 165 -24.51 -14.76 35.20
N LYS A 166 -24.11 -16.04 35.24
CA LYS A 166 -25.05 -17.16 35.45
C LYS A 166 -25.67 -17.13 36.85
N GLU A 167 -24.87 -16.85 37.88
CA GLU A 167 -25.36 -16.68 39.25
C GLU A 167 -26.33 -15.50 39.34
N GLU A 168 -25.96 -14.33 38.82
CA GLU A 168 -26.82 -13.14 38.80
C GLU A 168 -28.09 -13.31 37.94
N ARG A 169 -28.05 -14.18 36.93
CA ARG A 169 -29.26 -14.56 36.19
C ARG A 169 -30.20 -15.39 37.07
N LEU A 170 -29.67 -16.38 37.78
CA LEU A 170 -30.48 -17.22 38.67
C LEU A 170 -31.11 -16.39 39.80
N THR A 171 -30.36 -15.45 40.38
CA THR A 171 -30.89 -14.53 41.39
C THR A 171 -32.00 -13.65 40.83
N LEU A 172 -31.87 -13.16 39.58
CA LEU A 172 -32.92 -12.40 38.91
C LEU A 172 -34.17 -13.26 38.64
N GLU A 173 -34.00 -14.49 38.17
CA GLU A 173 -35.09 -15.43 37.93
C GLU A 173 -35.85 -15.75 39.23
N ASP A 174 -35.13 -15.96 40.33
CA ASP A 174 -35.73 -16.21 41.64
C ASP A 174 -36.43 -14.96 42.19
N GLN A 175 -35.82 -13.78 42.09
CA GLN A 175 -36.45 -12.53 42.53
C GLN A 175 -37.70 -12.18 41.70
N LEU A 176 -37.65 -12.37 40.39
CA LEU A 176 -38.81 -12.15 39.52
C LEU A 176 -39.91 -13.16 39.83
N ARG A 177 -39.55 -14.41 40.11
CA ARG A 177 -40.49 -15.43 40.57
C ARG A 177 -41.14 -15.02 41.89
N PHE A 178 -40.36 -14.59 42.89
CA PHE A 178 -40.91 -14.14 44.18
C PHE A 178 -41.78 -12.89 44.03
N GLU A 179 -41.38 -11.89 43.25
CA GLU A 179 -42.17 -10.68 43.01
C GLU A 179 -43.45 -10.96 42.20
N LEU A 180 -43.41 -11.86 41.22
CA LEU A 180 -44.60 -12.30 40.51
C LEU A 180 -45.54 -13.05 41.45
N ILE A 181 -45.04 -13.98 42.27
CA ILE A 181 -45.85 -14.68 43.27
C ILE A 181 -46.43 -13.68 44.29
N TYR A 182 -45.65 -12.71 44.76
CA TYR A 182 -46.12 -11.66 45.66
C TYR A 182 -47.19 -10.77 45.01
N GLN A 183 -47.03 -10.37 43.75
CA GLN A 183 -47.99 -9.52 43.05
C GLN A 183 -49.27 -10.26 42.63
N LEU A 184 -49.16 -11.51 42.18
CA LEU A 184 -50.31 -12.33 41.77
C LEU A 184 -51.08 -12.91 42.95
N PHE A 185 -50.38 -13.35 44.01
CA PHE A 185 -51.02 -14.02 45.14
C PHE A 185 -51.17 -13.14 46.37
N ASP A 186 -50.12 -12.48 46.87
CA ASP A 186 -50.23 -11.74 48.16
C ASP A 186 -50.86 -10.35 47.99
N LYS A 187 -50.52 -9.60 46.94
CA LYS A 187 -51.14 -8.30 46.65
C LYS A 187 -52.61 -8.46 46.23
N SER A 188 -52.90 -9.43 45.35
CA SER A 188 -54.28 -9.76 44.97
C SER A 188 -55.10 -10.26 46.18
N SER A 189 -54.51 -11.11 47.03
CA SER A 189 -55.18 -11.56 48.27
C SER A 189 -55.35 -10.43 49.27
N ARG A 190 -54.41 -9.48 49.38
CA ARG A 190 -54.55 -8.26 50.21
C ARG A 190 -55.57 -7.28 49.65
N ASP A 191 -55.73 -7.16 48.34
CA ASP A 191 -56.81 -6.34 47.76
C ASP A 191 -58.19 -6.97 48.03
N VAL A 192 -58.28 -8.30 48.03
CA VAL A 192 -59.52 -9.05 48.36
C VAL A 192 -59.80 -9.09 49.88
N LEU A 193 -58.77 -9.19 50.73
CA LEU A 193 -58.90 -9.23 52.20
C LEU A 193 -58.94 -7.83 52.83
N GLY A 194 -58.23 -6.86 52.25
CA GLY A 194 -58.14 -5.46 52.69
C GLY A 194 -59.40 -4.65 52.38
N ASN A 195 -60.17 -5.04 51.37
CA ASN A 195 -61.51 -4.51 51.11
C ASN A 195 -62.52 -4.79 52.23
N LYS A 196 -62.17 -5.61 53.24
CA LYS A 196 -63.03 -5.82 54.40
C LYS A 196 -62.57 -5.09 55.68
N ASN A 197 -61.33 -4.60 55.78
CA ASN A 197 -60.77 -4.17 57.09
C ASN A 197 -59.86 -2.92 57.13
N LEU A 198 -59.78 -2.04 56.12
CA LEU A 198 -58.75 -0.96 56.10
C LEU A 198 -59.20 0.45 55.64
N SER A 199 -60.40 0.90 56.04
CA SER A 199 -60.76 2.32 55.87
C SER A 199 -60.05 3.27 56.87
N THR A 200 -59.13 2.82 57.73
CA THR A 200 -58.63 3.66 58.85
C THR A 200 -57.13 3.68 59.15
N ALA A 201 -56.21 3.06 58.39
CA ALA A 201 -54.80 2.99 58.85
C ALA A 201 -53.66 3.13 57.82
N LEU A 202 -53.85 3.75 56.65
CA LEU A 202 -52.77 3.93 55.66
C LEU A 202 -52.74 5.36 55.11
N SER A 203 -52.06 6.27 55.83
CA SER A 203 -51.79 7.63 55.34
C SER A 203 -50.30 7.99 55.31
N LYS A 204 -49.41 7.21 55.94
CA LYS A 204 -47.97 7.55 56.02
C LYS A 204 -47.03 6.66 55.20
N ASN A 205 -47.42 5.45 54.82
CA ASN A 205 -46.53 4.56 54.04
C ASN A 205 -46.61 4.76 52.52
N ASP A 206 -47.73 5.26 52.00
CA ASP A 206 -47.94 5.39 50.54
C ASP A 206 -47.15 6.53 49.88
N GLN A 207 -46.70 7.52 50.66
CA GLN A 207 -45.92 8.64 50.08
C GLN A 207 -44.49 8.22 49.69
N SER A 208 -43.87 7.29 50.43
CA SER A 208 -42.53 6.79 50.11
C SER A 208 -42.53 5.88 48.88
N SER A 209 -43.48 4.95 48.79
CA SER A 209 -43.67 4.07 47.64
C SER A 209 -44.09 4.85 46.38
N LEU A 210 -44.93 5.88 46.50
CA LEU A 210 -45.25 6.77 45.37
C LEU A 210 -44.05 7.60 44.91
N SER A 211 -43.19 8.07 45.82
CA SER A 211 -41.97 8.80 45.46
C SER A 211 -40.97 7.90 44.72
N HIS A 212 -40.74 6.67 45.20
CA HIS A 212 -39.90 5.69 44.52
C HIS A 212 -40.48 5.23 43.19
N VAL A 213 -41.80 5.09 43.06
CA VAL A 213 -42.46 4.75 41.78
C VAL A 213 -42.36 5.91 40.79
N ARG A 214 -42.45 7.16 41.25
CA ARG A 214 -42.32 8.37 40.41
C ARG A 214 -40.87 8.59 39.96
N GLU A 215 -39.90 8.37 40.84
CA GLU A 215 -38.47 8.39 40.54
C GLU A 215 -38.10 7.26 39.56
N ASN A 216 -38.61 6.04 39.76
CA ASN A 216 -38.44 4.94 38.81
C ASN A 216 -39.12 5.21 37.46
N ARG A 217 -40.22 5.96 37.40
CA ARG A 217 -40.83 6.39 36.12
C ARG A 217 -39.95 7.39 35.37
N LEU A 218 -39.29 8.30 36.07
CA LEU A 218 -38.37 9.26 35.46
C LEU A 218 -37.10 8.56 34.97
N LEU A 219 -36.53 7.67 35.77
CA LEU A 219 -35.37 6.84 35.39
C LEU A 219 -35.69 5.92 34.20
N ARG A 220 -36.89 5.34 34.13
CA ARG A 220 -37.36 4.57 32.97
C ARG A 220 -37.39 5.43 31.72
N LYS A 221 -38.00 6.62 31.79
CA LYS A 221 -38.03 7.56 30.65
C LYS A 221 -36.65 8.01 30.20
N GLN A 222 -35.69 8.18 31.12
CA GLN A 222 -34.32 8.56 30.79
C GLN A 222 -33.53 7.40 30.16
N LEU A 223 -33.63 6.19 30.74
CA LEU A 223 -32.97 5.00 30.22
C LEU A 223 -33.52 4.56 28.86
N ASP A 224 -34.83 4.70 28.65
CA ASP A 224 -35.45 4.42 27.34
C ASP A 224 -34.99 5.44 26.28
N HIS A 225 -34.73 6.69 26.66
CA HIS A 225 -34.20 7.71 25.75
C HIS A 225 -32.72 7.49 25.41
N GLU A 226 -31.88 7.12 26.39
CA GLU A 226 -30.47 6.75 26.13
C GLU A 226 -30.34 5.50 25.26
N PHE A 227 -31.31 4.59 25.34
CA PHE A 227 -31.35 3.38 24.53
C PHE A 227 -31.78 3.64 23.08
N GLU A 228 -32.73 4.56 22.83
CA GLU A 228 -33.10 4.99 21.47
C GLU A 228 -31.99 5.81 20.78
N GLU A 229 -31.13 6.50 21.55
CA GLU A 229 -30.00 7.26 21.00
C GLU A 229 -28.76 6.40 20.67
N GLY A 230 -28.76 5.10 20.98
CA GLY A 230 -27.70 4.18 20.53
C GLY A 230 -26.30 4.51 21.06
N LYS A 231 -26.20 4.94 22.34
CA LYS A 231 -24.93 5.05 23.07
C LYS A 231 -24.74 3.91 24.07
#